data_AF-A0A1C2PR04-F1
#
_entry.id   AF-A0A1C2PR04-F1
#
_cell.length_a   1.000
_cell.length_b   1.000
_cell.length_c   1.000
_cell.angle_alpha   90.00
_cell.angle_beta   90.00
_cell.angle_gamma   90.00
#
_symmetry.space_group_name_H-M   'P 1'
#
loop_
_entity.id
_entity.type
_entity.pdbx_description
1 polymer ?
#
loop_
_entity_poly.entity_id
_entity_poly.type
_entity_poly.pdbx_seq_one_letter_code
_entity_poly.pdbx_strand_id
1 'polypeptide(L)' 'MGNNTYMVSRQAATGFSGMGTLKAEAMREAYQECQKTNKFVNVLETIDAKPPYILGNFPKTEIRFKCINEE' A
#
# COMPACT_ATOMS: atom_id res chain seq x y z
N MET A 1 8.86 -11.40 -6.66
CA MET A 1 7.50 -11.68 -6.16
C MET A 1 7.12 -13.08 -6.56
N GLY A 2 6.96 -13.97 -5.58
CA GLY A 2 6.53 -15.36 -5.78
C GLY A 2 5.95 -15.84 -4.46
N ASN A 3 4.86 -16.62 -4.51
CA ASN A 3 4.00 -17.05 -3.39
C ASN A 3 2.74 -16.19 -3.11
N ASN A 4 2.03 -15.77 -4.16
CA ASN A 4 0.75 -15.06 -4.08
C ASN A 4 0.79 -13.75 -3.27
N THR A 5 1.97 -13.15 -3.19
CA THR A 5 2.22 -11.85 -2.54
C THR A 5 2.24 -10.75 -3.59
N TYR A 6 1.42 -9.73 -3.36
CA TYR A 6 1.27 -8.55 -4.19
C TYR A 6 1.84 -7.33 -3.46
N MET A 7 2.07 -6.25 -4.20
CA MET A 7 2.54 -4.99 -3.67
C MET A 7 1.87 -3.84 -4.37
N VAL A 8 1.38 -2.87 -3.60
CA VAL A 8 0.93 -1.57 -4.09
C VAL A 8 1.82 -0.52 -3.46
N SER A 9 2.30 0.42 -4.28
CA SER A 9 3.14 1.53 -3.84
C SER A 9 2.53 2.84 -4.32
N ARG A 10 2.23 3.74 -3.37
CA ARG A 10 1.71 5.08 -3.64
C ARG A 10 2.69 6.12 -3.14
N GLN A 11 2.93 7.14 -3.96
CA GLN A 11 3.84 8.24 -3.66
C GLN A 11 3.14 9.56 -3.98
N ALA A 12 3.28 10.54 -3.09
CA ALA A 12 2.78 11.90 -3.30
C ALA A 12 3.91 12.87 -3.67
N ALA A 13 3.52 14.04 -4.21
CA ALA A 13 4.42 15.15 -4.47
C ALA A 13 4.81 15.91 -3.17
N THR A 14 5.75 16.85 -3.28
CA THR A 14 6.12 17.76 -2.19
C THR A 14 4.95 18.64 -1.75
N GLY A 15 4.85 18.96 -0.46
CA GLY A 15 3.75 19.75 0.10
C GLY A 15 2.47 18.96 0.40
N PHE A 16 2.50 17.63 0.24
CA PHE A 16 1.41 16.74 0.60
C PHE A 16 1.11 16.75 2.11
N SER A 17 -0.17 16.80 2.47
CA SER A 17 -0.60 17.12 3.83
C SER A 17 -0.89 15.92 4.73
N GLY A 18 -0.78 14.66 4.26
CA GLY A 18 -1.00 13.53 5.18
C GLY A 18 -0.78 12.13 4.63
N MET A 19 0.15 11.38 5.22
CA MET A 19 0.42 9.97 4.93
C MET A 19 -0.81 9.04 5.02
N GLY A 20 -1.83 9.42 5.80
CA GLY A 20 -3.05 8.63 5.94
C GLY A 20 -3.82 8.44 4.63
N THR A 21 -3.82 9.42 3.72
CA THR A 21 -4.51 9.29 2.43
C THR A 21 -3.75 8.35 1.48
N LEU A 22 -2.40 8.40 1.45
CA LEU A 22 -1.59 7.44 0.69
C LEU A 22 -1.84 6.00 1.16
N LYS A 23 -1.91 5.79 2.48
CA LYS A 23 -2.21 4.48 3.05
C LYS A 23 -3.62 4.01 2.71
N ALA A 24 -4.61 4.89 2.79
CA ALA A 24 -5.99 4.56 2.43
C ALA A 24 -6.13 4.21 0.93
N GLU A 25 -5.46 4.96 0.05
CA GLU A 25 -5.43 4.67 -1.39
C GLU A 25 -4.74 3.34 -1.70
N ALA A 26 -3.57 3.09 -1.10
CA ALA A 26 -2.85 1.84 -1.28
C ALA A 26 -3.66 0.64 -0.76
N MET A 27 -4.35 0.78 0.38
CA MET A 27 -5.27 -0.25 0.89
C MET A 27 -6.45 -0.48 -0.02
N ARG A 28 -7.06 0.59 -0.55
CA ARG A 28 -8.19 0.50 -1.49
C ARG A 28 -7.82 -0.31 -2.73
N GLU A 29 -6.62 -0.13 -3.25
CA GLU A 29 -6.13 -0.93 -4.38
C GLU A 29 -5.84 -2.38 -4.02
N ALA A 30 -5.29 -2.63 -2.83
CA ALA A 30 -5.15 -4.00 -2.36
C ALA A 30 -6.51 -4.70 -2.29
N TYR A 31 -7.55 -4.01 -1.78
CA TYR A 31 -8.93 -4.51 -1.78
C TYR A 31 -9.46 -4.78 -3.18
N GLN A 32 -9.29 -3.83 -4.09
CA GLN A 32 -9.71 -3.99 -5.48
C GLN A 32 -9.03 -5.19 -6.15
N GLU A 33 -7.75 -5.44 -5.85
CA GLU A 33 -7.02 -6.58 -6.41
C GLU A 33 -7.58 -7.90 -5.87
N CYS A 34 -7.76 -8.04 -4.55
CA CYS A 34 -8.26 -9.29 -3.98
C CYS A 34 -9.74 -9.55 -4.30
N GLN A 35 -10.55 -8.50 -4.46
CA GLN A 35 -11.96 -8.60 -4.84
C GLN A 35 -12.15 -9.21 -6.24
N LYS A 36 -11.19 -9.06 -7.17
CA LYS A 36 -11.23 -9.74 -8.49
C LYS A 36 -11.34 -11.26 -8.38
N THR A 37 -10.92 -11.82 -7.25
CA THR A 37 -10.96 -13.26 -6.97
C THR A 37 -11.87 -13.63 -5.80
N ASN A 38 -12.73 -12.70 -5.35
CA ASN A 38 -13.59 -12.86 -4.16
C ASN A 38 -12.79 -13.28 -2.91
N LYS A 39 -11.61 -12.69 -2.72
CA LYS A 39 -10.70 -12.95 -1.60
C LYS A 39 -10.54 -11.72 -0.72
N PHE A 40 -10.08 -11.95 0.50
CA PHE A 40 -9.80 -10.94 1.51
C PHE A 40 -8.34 -10.52 1.46
N VAL A 41 -8.09 -9.25 1.76
CA VAL A 41 -6.74 -8.70 1.86
C VAL A 41 -6.15 -9.09 3.20
N ASN A 42 -5.04 -9.83 3.17
CA ASN A 42 -4.17 -10.04 4.32
C ASN A 42 -2.91 -9.18 4.14
N VAL A 43 -2.82 -8.09 4.90
CA VAL A 43 -1.65 -7.20 4.87
C VAL A 43 -0.49 -7.90 5.57
N LEU A 44 0.59 -8.13 4.84
CA LEU A 44 1.83 -8.68 5.38
C LEU A 44 2.71 -7.59 5.96
N GLU A 45 2.83 -6.47 5.26
CA GLU A 45 3.75 -5.39 5.61
C GLU A 45 3.23 -4.06 5.08
N THR A 46 3.46 -2.99 5.84
CA THR A 46 3.29 -1.61 5.37
C THR A 46 4.60 -0.86 5.60
N ILE A 47 5.16 -0.31 4.52
CA ILE A 47 6.43 0.41 4.53
C ILE A 47 6.14 1.86 4.17
N ASP A 48 6.28 2.74 5.16
CA ASP A 48 6.11 4.18 4.99
C ASP A 48 7.46 4.88 4.89
N ALA A 49 7.60 5.80 3.94
CA ALA A 49 8.72 6.72 3.89
C ALA A 49 8.66 7.64 5.11
N LYS A 50 9.79 7.77 5.81
CA LYS A 50 9.90 8.58 7.02
C LYS A 50 10.37 10.00 6.67
N PRO A 51 9.84 11.04 7.34
CA PRO A 51 10.32 12.41 7.17
C PRO A 51 11.78 12.55 7.65
N PRO A 52 12.53 13.58 7.19
CA PRO A 52 12.06 14.73 6.40
C PRO A 52 11.95 14.42 4.89
N TYR A 53 10.85 14.86 4.26
CA TYR A 53 10.57 14.66 2.83
C TYR A 53 11.25 15.73 1.95
N ILE A 54 12.57 15.74 1.98
CA ILE A 54 13.44 16.68 1.27
C ILE A 54 14.44 15.91 0.41
N LEU A 55 15.07 16.59 -0.55
CA LEU A 55 16.18 16.04 -1.36
C LEU A 55 15.84 14.71 -2.07
N GLY A 56 14.63 14.59 -2.62
CA GLY A 56 14.20 13.39 -3.33
C GLY A 56 13.59 12.29 -2.45
N ASN A 57 13.51 12.48 -1.13
CA ASN A 57 12.64 11.67 -0.27
C ASN A 57 11.21 12.22 -0.36
N PHE A 58 10.31 11.44 -0.95
CA PHE A 58 8.90 11.82 -1.11
C PHE A 58 8.01 11.00 -0.16
N PRO A 59 6.88 11.55 0.30
CA PRO A 59 5.89 10.78 1.03
C PRO A 59 5.46 9.57 0.20
N LYS A 60 5.67 8.37 0.73
CA LYS A 60 5.42 7.11 0.03
C LYS A 60 4.93 6.04 1.00
N THR A 61 3.93 5.28 0.61
CA THR A 61 3.45 4.09 1.33
C THR A 61 3.47 2.90 0.38
N GLU A 62 4.10 1.82 0.80
CA GLU A 62 4.08 0.52 0.13
C GLU A 62 3.35 -0.49 1.02
N ILE A 63 2.38 -1.20 0.46
CA ILE A 63 1.64 -2.26 1.14
C ILE A 63 1.94 -3.57 0.42
N ARG A 64 2.44 -4.54 1.18
CA ARG A 64 2.63 -5.92 0.73
C ARG A 64 1.52 -6.75 1.33
N PHE A 65 0.83 -7.52 0.49
CA PHE A 65 -0.36 -8.24 0.91
C PHE A 65 -0.52 -9.55 0.15
N LYS A 66 -1.37 -10.43 0.69
CA LYS A 66 -1.86 -11.63 0.01
C LYS A 66 -3.37 -11.55 -0.10
N CYS A 67 -3.91 -12.19 -1.13
CA CYS A 67 -5.33 -12.46 -1.22
C CYS A 67 -5.59 -13.87 -0.67
N ILE A 68 -6.32 -13.94 0.44
CA ILE A 68 -6.68 -15.18 1.14
C ILE A 68 -8.19 -15.37 1.13
N ASN A 69 -8.66 -16.59 1.36
CA ASN A 69 -10.10 -16.83 1.53
C ASN A 69 -10.53 -16.27 2.90
N GLU A 70 -11.83 -16.01 3.07
CA GLU A 70 -12.40 -15.81 4.42
C GLU A 70 -12.11 -17.07 5.24
N GLU A 71 -11.60 -16.89 6.45
CA GLU A 71 -11.38 -18.00 7.39
C GLU A 71 -12.63 -18.22 8.23
#